data_AF-G1WGD7-F1
#
_entry.id   AF-G1WGD7-F1
#
_cell.length_a   1.000
_cell.length_b   1.000
_cell.length_c   1.000
_cell.angle_alpha   90.00
_cell.angle_beta   90.00
_cell.angle_gamma   90.00
#
_symmetry.space_group_name_H-M   'P 1'
#
loop_
_entity.id
_entity.type
_entity.pdbx_description
1 polymer ?
#
loop_
_entity_poly.entity_id
_entity_poly.type
_entity_poly.pdbx_seq_one_letter_code
_entity_poly.pdbx_strand_id
1 'polypeptide(L)'
;MSEKVGVRRIAHALGLTERRVNQLVTEGVLTAEGKPAKYDFDETIQAYIAFAVENAKGRGAGDAEAEKKKLQADADYKRAKADQEALKLAELEGRMHSAEDVESAVTALVYSVRSMLLAVPGRVAVDAARCKTAQEISALLQAEMSQVLDSLSEYEYDPEVYAQMVRERKGWIAANDEDEESSDT
;
A
#
# COMPACT_ATOMS: atom_id res chain seq x y z
N MET A 1 -41.21 -45.43 25.28
CA MET A 1 -40.42 -46.57 25.81
C MET A 1 -39.17 -46.63 24.97
N SER A 2 -38.02 -46.25 25.52
CA SER A 2 -36.81 -46.27 24.72
C SER A 2 -36.24 -47.69 24.60
N GLU A 3 -35.88 -48.05 23.39
CA GLU A 3 -35.35 -49.36 23.07
C GLU A 3 -33.87 -49.44 23.48
N LYS A 4 -33.56 -50.32 24.45
CA LYS A 4 -32.18 -50.59 24.85
C LYS A 4 -31.55 -51.58 23.87
N VAL A 5 -30.57 -51.12 23.11
CA VAL A 5 -29.90 -51.90 22.05
C VAL A 5 -28.40 -52.11 22.32
N GLY A 6 -27.80 -53.12 21.70
CA GLY A 6 -26.37 -53.38 21.79
C GLY A 6 -25.52 -52.52 20.84
N VAL A 7 -24.22 -52.41 21.14
CA VAL A 7 -23.25 -51.58 20.40
C VAL A 7 -23.26 -51.82 18.88
N ARG A 8 -23.44 -53.06 18.43
CA ARG A 8 -23.47 -53.43 17.00
C ARG A 8 -24.60 -52.73 16.24
N ARG A 9 -25.78 -52.59 16.87
CA ARG A 9 -26.94 -51.95 16.24
C ARG A 9 -26.76 -50.43 16.17
N ILE A 10 -26.17 -49.82 17.20
CA ILE A 10 -25.80 -48.39 17.20
C ILE A 10 -24.75 -48.12 16.12
N ALA A 11 -23.70 -48.94 16.06
CA ALA A 11 -22.64 -48.84 15.06
C ALA A 11 -23.22 -48.88 13.64
N HIS A 12 -24.13 -49.83 13.38
CA HIS A 12 -24.81 -49.92 12.09
C HIS A 12 -25.70 -48.70 11.81
N ALA A 13 -26.50 -48.25 12.78
CA ALA A 13 -27.43 -47.12 12.60
C ALA A 13 -26.71 -45.79 12.36
N LEU A 14 -25.57 -45.57 13.01
CA LEU A 14 -24.76 -44.35 12.88
C LEU A 14 -23.73 -44.42 11.74
N GLY A 15 -23.59 -45.56 11.06
CA GLY A 15 -22.55 -45.76 10.03
C GLY A 15 -21.13 -45.72 10.59
N LEU A 16 -20.95 -46.13 11.86
CA LEU A 16 -19.68 -46.12 12.58
C LEU A 16 -19.17 -47.54 12.86
N THR A 17 -17.89 -47.66 13.19
CA THR A 17 -17.36 -48.93 13.73
C THR A 17 -17.70 -49.07 15.22
N GLU A 18 -17.85 -50.30 15.72
CA GLU A 18 -18.09 -50.55 17.15
C GLU A 18 -16.98 -49.94 18.03
N ARG A 19 -15.74 -49.95 17.54
CA ARG A 19 -14.59 -49.26 18.17
C ARG A 19 -14.84 -47.77 18.33
N ARG A 20 -15.34 -47.10 17.28
CA ARG A 20 -15.61 -45.66 17.30
C ARG A 20 -16.77 -45.33 18.25
N VAL A 21 -17.80 -46.16 18.31
CA VAL A 21 -18.91 -45.99 19.28
C VAL A 21 -18.40 -46.06 20.72
N ASN A 22 -17.57 -47.05 21.05
CA ASN A 22 -16.98 -47.17 22.39
C ASN A 22 -16.02 -46.01 22.74
N GLN A 23 -15.30 -45.50 21.74
CA GLN A 23 -14.47 -44.32 21.92
C GLN A 23 -15.33 -43.10 22.27
N LEU A 24 -16.45 -42.88 21.57
CA LEU A 24 -17.36 -41.77 21.86
C LEU A 24 -18.00 -41.88 23.26
N VAL A 25 -18.22 -43.11 23.76
CA VAL A 25 -18.63 -43.31 25.17
C VAL A 25 -17.53 -42.92 26.14
N THR A 26 -16.29 -43.26 25.82
CA THR A 26 -15.11 -42.92 26.65
C THR A 26 -14.86 -41.41 26.67
N GLU A 27 -15.11 -40.75 25.54
CA GLU A 27 -15.05 -39.29 25.36
C GLU A 27 -16.25 -38.58 26.03
N GLY A 28 -17.22 -39.32 26.60
CA GLY A 28 -18.39 -38.78 27.28
C GLY A 28 -19.48 -38.24 26.35
N VAL A 29 -19.37 -38.49 25.04
CA VAL A 29 -20.33 -38.04 24.01
C VAL A 29 -21.58 -38.94 23.97
N LEU A 30 -21.41 -40.24 24.19
CA LEU A 30 -22.50 -41.21 24.21
C LEU A 30 -22.59 -41.88 25.58
N THR A 31 -23.80 -42.23 26.01
CA THR A 31 -24.04 -42.89 27.29
C THR A 31 -24.34 -44.38 27.07
N ALA A 32 -23.69 -45.24 27.85
CA ALA A 32 -23.95 -46.67 27.86
C ALA A 32 -24.18 -47.18 29.30
N GLU A 33 -25.14 -48.08 29.47
CA GLU A 33 -25.54 -48.62 30.76
C GLU A 33 -25.27 -50.13 30.87
N GLY A 34 -24.79 -50.57 32.03
CA GLY A 34 -24.67 -51.99 32.39
C GLY A 34 -23.51 -52.76 31.75
N LYS A 35 -23.41 -54.04 32.13
CA LYS A 35 -22.48 -55.03 31.55
C LYS A 35 -23.28 -56.28 31.15
N PRO A 36 -23.43 -56.60 29.85
CA PRO A 36 -22.85 -55.93 28.68
C PRO A 36 -23.48 -54.54 28.42
N ALA A 37 -22.73 -53.66 27.77
CA ALA A 37 -23.13 -52.27 27.50
C ALA A 37 -24.40 -52.21 26.64
N LYS A 38 -25.41 -51.48 27.14
CA LYS A 38 -26.67 -51.20 26.44
C LYS A 38 -26.83 -49.71 26.23
N TYR A 39 -27.39 -49.36 25.07
CA TYR A 39 -27.56 -47.99 24.61
C TYR A 39 -29.03 -47.70 24.46
N ASP A 40 -29.42 -46.51 24.84
CA ASP A 40 -30.73 -45.96 24.54
C ASP A 40 -30.75 -45.48 23.08
N PHE A 41 -31.51 -46.14 22.21
CA PHE A 41 -31.37 -45.93 20.76
C PHE A 41 -31.63 -44.47 20.34
N ASP A 42 -32.74 -43.89 20.81
CA ASP A 42 -33.17 -42.56 20.42
C ASP A 42 -32.24 -41.48 21.00
N GLU A 43 -31.88 -41.60 22.28
CA GLU A 43 -30.97 -40.65 22.95
C GLU A 43 -29.56 -40.70 22.34
N THR A 44 -29.05 -41.90 22.03
CA THR A 44 -27.72 -42.08 21.45
C THR A 44 -27.61 -41.47 20.05
N ILE A 45 -28.67 -41.61 19.23
CA ILE A 45 -28.71 -41.00 17.90
C ILE A 45 -28.75 -39.47 17.99
N GLN A 46 -29.60 -38.93 18.86
CA GLN A 46 -29.71 -37.47 19.04
C GLN A 46 -28.40 -36.87 19.57
N ALA A 47 -27.76 -37.52 20.55
CA ALA A 47 -26.47 -37.10 21.08
C ALA A 47 -25.37 -37.10 19.99
N TYR A 48 -25.35 -38.13 19.14
CA TYR A 48 -24.40 -38.19 18.03
C TYR A 48 -24.65 -37.11 16.97
N ILE A 49 -25.90 -36.85 16.61
CA ILE A 49 -26.27 -35.81 15.64
C ILE A 49 -25.84 -34.43 16.16
N ALA A 50 -26.09 -34.12 17.44
CA ALA A 50 -25.67 -32.87 18.05
C ALA A 50 -24.14 -32.69 17.99
N PHE A 51 -23.39 -33.73 18.37
CA PHE A 51 -21.93 -33.76 18.29
C PHE A 51 -21.40 -33.59 16.85
N ALA A 52 -22.04 -34.22 15.87
CA ALA A 52 -21.64 -34.12 14.46
C ALA A 52 -21.85 -32.71 13.91
N VAL A 53 -22.98 -32.07 14.24
CA VAL A 53 -23.29 -30.69 13.85
C VAL A 53 -22.33 -29.69 14.50
N GLU A 54 -21.99 -29.89 15.77
CA GLU A 54 -21.02 -29.04 16.48
C GLU A 54 -19.61 -29.16 15.90
N ASN A 55 -19.15 -30.38 15.63
CA ASN A 55 -17.85 -30.61 14.98
C ASN A 55 -17.78 -30.04 13.56
N ALA A 56 -18.88 -30.09 12.81
CA ALA A 56 -18.94 -29.52 11.46
C ALA A 56 -18.83 -27.99 11.49
N LYS A 57 -19.42 -27.33 12.50
CA LYS A 57 -19.31 -25.88 12.69
C LYS A 57 -17.89 -25.45 13.11
N GLY A 58 -17.20 -26.25 13.91
CA GLY A 58 -15.86 -25.92 14.44
C GLY A 58 -14.70 -26.08 13.46
N ARG A 59 -14.83 -26.91 12.40
CA ARG A 59 -13.69 -27.31 11.53
C ARG A 59 -13.61 -26.62 10.17
N GLY A 60 -14.60 -25.79 9.77
CA GLY A 60 -14.65 -25.23 8.42
C GLY A 60 -14.69 -23.71 8.32
N ALA A 61 -15.20 -23.01 9.33
CA ALA A 61 -15.44 -21.57 9.25
C ALA A 61 -14.18 -20.72 9.50
N GLY A 62 -13.36 -21.09 10.48
CA GLY A 62 -12.16 -20.34 10.86
C GLY A 62 -11.06 -20.38 9.80
N ASP A 63 -10.77 -21.57 9.27
CA ASP A 63 -9.70 -21.77 8.28
C ASP A 63 -10.03 -21.13 6.93
N ALA A 64 -11.28 -21.25 6.47
CA ALA A 64 -11.73 -20.61 5.24
C ALA A 64 -11.74 -19.07 5.34
N GLU A 65 -12.09 -18.51 6.50
CA GLU A 65 -12.05 -17.06 6.72
C GLU A 65 -10.59 -16.55 6.80
N ALA A 66 -9.70 -17.30 7.46
CA ALA A 66 -8.28 -16.97 7.53
C ALA A 66 -7.62 -17.04 6.14
N GLU A 67 -7.92 -18.07 5.35
CA GLU A 67 -7.42 -18.21 3.98
C GLU A 67 -7.93 -17.07 3.08
N LYS A 68 -9.21 -16.71 3.20
CA LYS A 68 -9.78 -15.56 2.47
C LYS A 68 -9.11 -14.24 2.85
N LYS A 69 -8.87 -13.99 4.13
CA LYS A 69 -8.17 -12.78 4.60
C LYS A 69 -6.74 -12.72 4.07
N LYS A 70 -6.04 -13.86 4.06
CA LYS A 70 -4.68 -13.95 3.51
C LYS A 70 -4.66 -13.66 2.01
N LEU A 71 -5.59 -14.24 1.25
CA LEU A 71 -5.72 -13.98 -0.19
C LEU A 71 -6.04 -12.50 -0.49
N GLN A 72 -6.88 -11.86 0.33
CA GLN A 72 -7.18 -10.43 0.22
C GLN A 72 -5.93 -9.59 0.50
N ALA A 73 -5.22 -9.85 1.59
CA ALA A 73 -3.98 -9.14 1.92
C ALA A 73 -2.90 -9.31 0.84
N ASP A 74 -2.74 -10.53 0.30
CA ASP A 74 -1.80 -10.80 -0.80
C ASP A 74 -2.19 -10.04 -2.08
N ALA A 75 -3.50 -9.93 -2.36
CA ALA A 75 -4.00 -9.18 -3.50
C ALA A 75 -3.77 -7.67 -3.33
N ASP A 76 -4.06 -7.12 -2.14
CA ASP A 76 -3.85 -5.71 -1.83
C ASP A 76 -2.36 -5.34 -1.85
N TYR A 77 -1.50 -6.20 -1.30
CA TYR A 77 -0.05 -6.03 -1.38
C TYR A 77 0.46 -6.02 -2.83
N LYS A 78 0.00 -6.95 -3.66
CA LYS A 78 0.36 -6.99 -5.09
C LYS A 78 -0.11 -5.75 -5.82
N ARG A 79 -1.32 -5.26 -5.51
CA ARG A 79 -1.86 -4.03 -6.09
C ARG A 79 -1.04 -2.82 -5.70
N ALA A 80 -0.77 -2.63 -4.40
CA ALA A 80 0.05 -1.52 -3.91
C ALA A 80 1.46 -1.55 -4.51
N LYS A 81 2.07 -2.73 -4.65
CA LYS A 81 3.36 -2.88 -5.31
C LYS A 81 3.30 -2.52 -6.80
N ALA A 82 2.24 -2.93 -7.50
CA ALA A 82 2.05 -2.56 -8.90
C ALA A 82 1.88 -1.03 -9.07
N ASP A 83 1.13 -0.39 -8.18
CA ASP A 83 0.95 1.07 -8.18
C ASP A 83 2.28 1.79 -7.91
N GLN A 84 3.10 1.29 -6.97
CA GLN A 84 4.44 1.82 -6.71
C GLN A 84 5.35 1.71 -7.93
N GLU A 85 5.39 0.56 -8.61
CA GLU A 85 6.20 0.39 -9.82
C GLU A 85 5.70 1.26 -10.98
N ALA A 86 4.38 1.47 -11.09
CA ALA A 86 3.80 2.38 -12.08
C ALA A 86 4.21 3.83 -11.85
N LEU A 87 4.25 4.29 -10.58
CA LEU A 87 4.74 5.63 -10.22
C LEU A 87 6.24 5.78 -10.50
N LYS A 88 7.06 4.78 -10.16
CA LYS A 88 8.50 4.78 -10.49
C LYS A 88 8.73 4.85 -11.99
N LEU A 89 7.95 4.10 -12.77
CA LEU A 89 8.03 4.15 -14.23
C LEU A 89 7.66 5.54 -14.76
N ALA A 90 6.59 6.15 -14.24
CA ALA A 90 6.19 7.50 -14.65
C ALA A 90 7.25 8.57 -14.27
N GLU A 91 7.95 8.41 -13.14
CA GLU A 91 9.08 9.28 -12.75
C GLU A 91 10.27 9.10 -13.71
N LEU A 92 10.61 7.86 -14.07
CA LEU A 92 11.67 7.55 -15.05
C LEU A 92 11.37 8.08 -16.45
N GLU A 93 10.10 8.05 -16.86
CA GLU A 93 9.64 8.59 -18.15
C GLU A 93 9.48 10.12 -18.12
N GLY A 94 9.75 10.79 -16.99
CA GLY A 94 9.61 12.25 -16.86
C GLY A 94 8.16 12.74 -16.89
N ARG A 95 7.18 11.84 -16.69
CA ARG A 95 5.74 12.17 -16.67
C ARG A 95 5.24 12.62 -15.30
N MET A 96 6.04 12.41 -14.25
CA MET A 96 5.78 12.93 -12.90
C MET A 96 7.09 13.35 -12.23
N HIS A 97 6.99 14.36 -11.37
CA HIS A 97 8.07 14.84 -10.53
C HIS A 97 7.59 14.94 -9.08
N SER A 98 8.52 14.79 -8.12
CA SER A 98 8.21 15.08 -6.72
C SER A 98 7.87 16.56 -6.56
N ALA A 99 6.97 16.88 -5.63
CA ALA A 99 6.67 18.27 -5.29
C ALA A 99 7.93 19.04 -4.86
N GLU A 100 8.86 18.37 -4.17
CA GLU A 100 10.14 18.94 -3.73
C GLU A 100 11.07 19.32 -4.90
N ASP A 101 11.12 18.49 -5.95
CA ASP A 101 11.91 18.79 -7.17
C ASP A 101 11.30 19.97 -7.91
N VAL A 102 9.98 19.99 -8.03
CA VAL A 102 9.24 21.09 -8.68
C VAL A 102 9.45 22.38 -7.90
N GLU A 103 9.37 22.36 -6.58
CA GLU A 103 9.61 23.52 -5.73
C GLU A 103 11.04 24.06 -5.91
N SER A 104 12.03 23.17 -5.91
CA SER A 104 13.43 23.52 -6.13
C SER A 104 13.65 24.18 -7.50
N ALA A 105 13.09 23.60 -8.55
CA ALA A 105 13.18 24.13 -9.91
C ALA A 105 12.49 25.50 -10.04
N VAL A 106 11.27 25.65 -9.52
CA VAL A 106 10.52 26.91 -9.55
C VAL A 106 11.25 27.98 -8.73
N THR A 107 11.81 27.62 -7.59
CA THR A 107 12.60 28.54 -6.75
C THR A 107 13.84 29.05 -7.50
N ALA A 108 14.58 28.15 -8.16
CA ALA A 108 15.72 28.52 -8.99
C ALA A 108 15.32 29.47 -10.13
N LEU A 109 14.20 29.20 -10.81
CA LEU A 109 13.65 30.08 -11.84
C LEU A 109 13.33 31.46 -11.28
N VAL A 110 12.64 31.55 -10.13
CA VAL A 110 12.31 32.84 -9.48
C VAL A 110 13.57 33.63 -9.14
N TYR A 111 14.61 32.98 -8.63
CA TYR A 111 15.88 33.65 -8.35
C TYR A 111 16.57 34.15 -9.63
N SER A 112 16.54 33.36 -10.71
CA SER A 112 17.06 33.77 -12.01
C SER A 112 16.34 35.02 -12.54
N VAL A 113 15.00 35.01 -12.54
CA VAL A 113 14.16 36.15 -12.94
C VAL A 113 14.52 37.39 -12.12
N ARG A 114 14.59 37.24 -10.80
CA ARG A 114 14.94 38.33 -9.89
C ARG A 114 16.30 38.93 -10.22
N SER A 115 17.29 38.08 -10.49
CA SER A 115 18.64 38.51 -10.89
C SER A 115 18.61 39.31 -12.20
N MET A 116 17.91 38.81 -13.22
CA MET A 116 17.77 39.49 -14.51
C MET A 116 17.12 40.87 -14.37
N LEU A 117 16.07 40.99 -13.56
CA LEU A 117 15.38 42.25 -13.30
C LEU A 117 16.26 43.25 -12.53
N LEU A 118 17.00 42.80 -11.52
CA LEU A 118 17.90 43.66 -10.75
C LEU A 118 19.08 44.18 -11.58
N ALA A 119 19.46 43.48 -12.65
CA ALA A 119 20.50 43.91 -13.56
C ALA A 119 20.04 44.98 -14.57
N VAL A 120 18.73 45.10 -14.83
CA VAL A 120 18.16 46.07 -15.80
C VAL A 120 18.65 47.50 -15.56
N PRO A 121 18.54 48.09 -14.34
CA PRO A 121 18.98 49.47 -14.12
C PRO A 121 20.45 49.70 -14.45
N GLY A 122 21.31 48.72 -14.15
CA GLY A 122 22.74 48.80 -14.45
C GLY A 122 23.03 48.77 -15.95
N ARG A 123 22.29 47.95 -16.71
CA ARG A 123 22.45 47.83 -18.16
C ARG A 123 21.95 49.07 -18.91
N VAL A 124 20.83 49.65 -18.50
CA VAL A 124 20.26 50.83 -19.17
C VAL A 124 20.83 52.15 -18.70
N ALA A 125 21.58 52.20 -17.58
CA ALA A 125 22.00 53.45 -16.94
C ALA A 125 22.73 54.42 -17.89
N VAL A 126 23.68 53.92 -18.69
CA VAL A 126 24.50 54.77 -19.59
C VAL A 126 23.66 55.33 -20.73
N ASP A 127 22.80 54.52 -21.33
CA ASP A 127 21.96 54.94 -22.45
C ASP A 127 20.80 55.82 -21.98
N ALA A 128 20.22 55.53 -20.81
CA ALA A 128 19.21 56.35 -20.17
C ALA A 128 19.73 57.77 -19.86
N ALA A 129 21.00 57.90 -19.45
CA ALA A 129 21.63 59.19 -19.22
C ALA A 129 21.82 60.03 -20.51
N ARG A 130 21.76 59.40 -21.69
CA ARG A 130 21.86 60.06 -23.01
C ARG A 130 20.50 60.45 -23.59
N CYS A 131 19.41 59.85 -23.09
CA CYS A 131 18.06 60.17 -23.50
C CYS A 131 17.68 61.62 -23.11
N LYS A 132 16.94 62.29 -23.99
CA LYS A 132 16.50 63.69 -23.82
C LYS A 132 15.00 63.81 -23.62
N THR A 133 14.23 62.75 -23.92
CA THR A 133 12.77 62.75 -23.84
C THR A 133 12.26 61.53 -23.08
N ALA A 134 11.06 61.65 -22.51
CA ALA A 134 10.39 60.52 -21.87
C ALA A 134 10.11 59.36 -22.86
N GLN A 135 9.82 59.68 -24.12
CA GLN A 135 9.63 58.68 -25.19
C GLN A 135 10.89 57.84 -25.43
N GLU A 136 12.07 58.46 -25.47
CA GLU A 136 13.34 57.74 -25.63
C GLU A 136 13.61 56.80 -24.45
N ILE A 137 13.36 57.27 -23.21
CA ILE A 137 13.52 56.45 -22.00
C ILE A 137 12.53 55.27 -22.03
N SER A 138 11.27 55.52 -22.40
CA SER A 138 10.26 54.48 -22.49
C SER A 138 10.63 53.41 -23.53
N ALA A 139 11.14 53.81 -24.70
CA ALA A 139 11.57 52.88 -25.74
C ALA A 139 12.77 52.05 -25.29
N LEU A 140 13.74 52.67 -24.61
CA LEU A 140 14.90 51.98 -24.05
C LEU A 140 14.49 50.92 -23.01
N LEU A 141 13.65 51.31 -22.04
CA LEU A 141 13.15 50.39 -21.02
C LEU A 141 12.32 49.25 -21.63
N GLN A 142 11.49 49.54 -22.63
CA GLN A 142 10.68 48.53 -23.29
C GLN A 142 11.54 47.52 -24.06
N ALA A 143 12.59 47.98 -24.75
CA ALA A 143 13.54 47.10 -25.42
C ALA A 143 14.24 46.18 -24.42
N GLU A 144 14.69 46.74 -23.29
CA GLU A 144 15.36 45.97 -22.24
C GLU A 144 14.43 44.96 -21.56
N MET A 145 13.19 45.35 -21.26
CA MET A 145 12.20 44.41 -20.72
C MET A 145 11.86 43.31 -21.70
N SER A 146 11.81 43.62 -23.01
CA SER A 146 11.57 42.60 -24.04
C SER A 146 12.68 41.57 -24.05
N GLN A 147 13.96 41.99 -23.93
CA GLN A 147 15.08 41.04 -23.83
C GLN A 147 14.97 40.12 -22.62
N VAL A 148 14.59 40.66 -21.45
CA VAL A 148 14.38 39.83 -20.25
C VAL A 148 13.25 38.82 -20.47
N LEU A 149 12.16 39.23 -21.11
CA LEU A 149 11.03 38.34 -21.42
C LEU A 149 11.40 37.29 -22.47
N ASP A 150 12.21 37.65 -23.46
CA ASP A 150 12.73 36.72 -24.46
C ASP A 150 13.60 35.64 -23.79
N SER A 151 14.53 36.05 -22.91
CA SER A 151 15.33 35.09 -22.12
C SER A 151 14.49 34.20 -21.20
N LEU A 152 13.37 34.70 -20.69
CA LEU A 152 12.42 33.89 -19.92
C LEU A 152 11.64 32.92 -20.79
N SER A 153 11.36 33.29 -22.03
CA SER A 153 10.64 32.44 -22.98
C SER A 153 11.48 31.24 -23.45
N GLU A 154 12.80 31.37 -23.39
CA GLU A 154 13.75 30.28 -23.68
C GLU A 154 13.88 29.26 -22.53
N TYR A 155 13.25 29.52 -21.38
CA TYR A 155 13.29 28.58 -20.25
C TYR A 155 12.37 27.39 -20.54
N GLU A 156 12.98 26.26 -20.88
CA GLU A 156 12.29 25.01 -21.16
C GLU A 156 12.56 23.93 -20.11
N TYR A 157 11.70 22.93 -20.10
CA TYR A 157 11.90 21.72 -19.29
C TYR A 157 13.17 20.99 -19.72
N ASP A 158 14.07 20.76 -18.76
CA ASP A 158 15.29 19.97 -18.96
C ASP A 158 15.20 18.63 -18.18
N PRO A 159 15.01 17.50 -18.86
CA PRO A 159 14.93 16.18 -18.22
C PRO A 159 16.16 15.85 -17.37
N GLU A 160 17.36 16.31 -17.76
CA GLU A 160 18.60 15.97 -17.05
C GLU A 160 18.69 16.67 -15.69
N VAL A 161 18.23 17.93 -15.62
CA VAL A 161 18.16 18.69 -14.37
C VAL A 161 17.25 17.99 -13.37
N TYR A 162 16.05 17.60 -13.80
CA TYR A 162 15.12 16.86 -12.93
C TYR A 162 15.67 15.47 -12.57
N ALA A 163 16.30 14.75 -13.51
CA ALA A 163 16.92 13.46 -13.21
C ALA A 163 18.07 13.59 -12.19
N GLN A 164 18.81 14.70 -12.20
CA GLN A 164 19.83 14.99 -11.20
C GLN A 164 19.21 15.25 -9.82
N MET A 165 18.14 16.06 -9.73
CA MET A 165 17.43 16.30 -8.46
C MET A 165 16.91 14.99 -7.85
N VAL A 166 16.36 14.09 -8.66
CA VAL A 166 15.92 12.75 -8.21
C VAL A 166 17.10 11.92 -7.68
N ARG A 167 18.26 11.96 -8.35
CA ARG A 167 19.47 11.25 -7.90
C ARG A 167 19.99 11.80 -6.57
N GLU A 168 20.05 13.12 -6.45
CA GLU A 168 20.45 13.80 -5.22
C GLU A 168 19.51 13.42 -4.08
N ARG A 169 18.19 13.53 -4.25
CA ARG A 169 17.21 13.09 -3.26
C ARG A 169 17.41 11.63 -2.85
N LYS A 170 17.55 10.71 -3.81
CA LYS A 170 17.76 9.28 -3.51
C LYS A 170 19.06 9.04 -2.75
N GLY A 171 20.12 9.79 -3.06
CA GLY A 171 21.38 9.75 -2.33
C GLY A 171 21.24 10.24 -0.88
N TRP A 172 20.50 11.31 -0.65
CA TRP A 172 20.22 11.84 0.69
C TRP A 172 19.39 10.87 1.54
N ILE A 173 18.36 10.25 0.96
CA ILE A 173 17.54 9.25 1.67
C ILE A 173 18.41 8.05 2.08
N ALA A 174 19.22 7.53 1.16
CA ALA A 174 20.09 6.38 1.45
C ALA A 174 21.12 6.68 2.56
N ALA A 175 21.72 7.87 2.56
CA ALA A 175 22.66 8.27 3.61
C ALA A 175 21.97 8.38 4.99
N ASN A 176 20.75 8.93 5.03
CA ASN A 176 19.99 9.05 6.26
C ASN A 176 19.58 7.69 6.85
N ASP A 177 19.19 6.74 5.99
CA ASP A 177 18.83 5.38 6.41
C ASP A 177 20.04 4.62 7.00
N GLU A 178 21.23 4.81 6.43
CA GLU A 178 22.50 4.23 6.94
C GLU A 178 22.92 4.84 8.29
N ASP A 179 22.71 6.14 8.48
CA ASP A 179 23.03 6.83 9.74
C ASP A 179 22.09 6.41 10.89
N GLU A 180 20.79 6.20 10.62
CA GLU A 180 19.82 5.72 11.61
C GLU A 180 20.12 4.29 12.08
N GLU A 181 20.45 3.37 11.16
CA GLU A 181 20.86 1.99 11.52
C GLU A 181 22.17 1.95 12.33
N SER A 182 23.09 2.90 12.10
CA SER A 182 24.34 2.99 12.86
C SER A 182 24.18 3.54 14.29
N SER A 183 23.09 4.26 14.55
CA SER A 183 22.81 4.90 15.85
C SER A 183 22.13 3.99 16.87
N ASP A 184 21.58 2.86 16.41
CA ASP A 184 20.87 1.85 17.21
C ASP A 184 21.78 0.65 17.61
N THR A 185 23.09 0.73 17.37
CA THR A 185 24.10 -0.29 17.78
C THR A 185 25.10 0.26 18.81
#